data_AF-A0A950B3B0-F1
#
_entry.id   AF-A0A950B3B0-F1
#
_cell.length_a   1.000
_cell.length_b   1.000
_cell.length_c   1.000
_cell.angle_alpha   90.00
_cell.angle_beta   90.00
_cell.angle_gamma   90.00
#
_symmetry.space_group_name_H-M   'P 1'
#
loop_
_entity.id
_entity.type
_entity.pdbx_description
1 polymer ?
#
loop_
_entity_poly.entity_id
_entity_poly.type
_entity_poly.pdbx_seq_one_letter_code
_entity_poly.pdbx_strand_id
1 'polypeptide(L)'
;MDLSFSADEQAFAAEARAWLAENLGEVPAFGSFDEEVSWGRAWQARLAAARWVGLHWPAEYGGRGASPVEVATFNVEYARARAPQLVNRVGLNLSGPTLLAHGTAEQKERWLASILTAEEIWCQLFSEPGAGSDLASLTTRAVPTGEGWLLSGQKVWTSYAQYARWGICLARTDPDAPKHKGISYLVVDMQADGIDVRPLTQITREAEFNEVFLDEVFVPADNLVGELNQGWAVANTTLAHERGTNFPFKEQVVHEVYLGELWAEAERRGKLDEPAVVDQLAQAHVELAVLRLHNWRTLSRLARGLEPGPESSWVKLAWTDLTQHLSDAALDIVDPESPLWGKWQRQWLWSKAASIAGGTSEVQRTIIGDRILGLPR
;
A
#
# COMPACT_ATOMS: atom_id res chain seq x y z
N MET A 1 -25.18 12.99 -2.92
CA MET A 1 -24.15 12.40 -2.04
C MET A 1 -24.73 12.47 -0.64
N ASP A 2 -24.83 11.35 0.06
CA ASP A 2 -25.28 11.32 1.45
C ASP A 2 -24.04 11.22 2.32
N LEU A 3 -23.91 12.14 3.27
CA LEU A 3 -22.74 12.32 4.12
C LEU A 3 -23.04 12.04 5.59
N SER A 4 -24.27 11.61 5.88
CA SER A 4 -24.67 11.24 7.22
C SER A 4 -24.22 9.82 7.52
N PHE A 5 -23.62 9.62 8.69
CA PHE A 5 -23.39 8.28 9.22
C PHE A 5 -24.66 7.81 9.93
N SER A 6 -25.03 6.55 9.69
CA SER A 6 -26.02 5.83 10.48
C SER A 6 -25.60 5.68 11.95
N ALA A 7 -26.53 5.29 12.82
CA ALA A 7 -26.23 5.04 14.22
C ALA A 7 -25.16 3.95 14.41
N ASP A 8 -25.20 2.90 13.58
CA ASP A 8 -24.25 1.79 13.63
C ASP A 8 -22.85 2.23 13.19
N GLU A 9 -22.74 3.04 12.12
CA GLU A 9 -21.46 3.59 11.67
C GLU A 9 -20.86 4.57 12.69
N GLN A 10 -21.69 5.36 13.38
CA GLN A 10 -21.24 6.22 14.47
C GLN A 10 -20.76 5.41 15.68
N ALA A 11 -21.46 4.32 16.02
CA ALA A 11 -21.05 3.41 17.09
C ALA A 11 -19.72 2.72 16.75
N PHE A 12 -19.55 2.26 15.51
CA PHE A 12 -18.30 1.68 15.02
C PHE A 12 -17.13 2.68 15.10
N ALA A 13 -17.34 3.93 14.68
CA ALA A 13 -16.33 4.99 14.80
C ALA A 13 -15.94 5.25 16.25
N ALA A 14 -16.93 5.28 17.16
CA ALA A 14 -16.69 5.48 18.59
C ALA A 14 -15.93 4.30 19.21
N GLU A 15 -16.26 3.06 18.84
CA GLU A 15 -15.56 1.84 19.23
C GLU A 15 -14.09 1.89 18.80
N ALA A 16 -13.84 2.16 17.51
CA ALA A 16 -12.49 2.24 16.96
C ALA A 16 -11.66 3.33 17.67
N ARG A 17 -12.23 4.53 17.85
CA ARG A 17 -11.56 5.65 18.53
C ARG A 17 -11.23 5.33 19.97
N ALA A 18 -12.18 4.79 20.73
CA ALA A 18 -11.97 4.44 22.13
C ALA A 18 -10.88 3.37 22.26
N TRP A 19 -10.94 2.33 21.43
CA TRP A 19 -9.95 1.26 21.43
C TRP A 19 -8.55 1.79 21.10
N LEU A 20 -8.40 2.61 20.05
CA LEU A 20 -7.10 3.19 19.66
C LEU A 20 -6.54 4.09 20.77
N ALA A 21 -7.36 4.92 21.41
CA ALA A 21 -6.93 5.79 22.50
C ALA A 21 -6.44 5.01 23.72
N GLU A 22 -7.07 3.88 24.04
CA GLU A 22 -6.68 3.01 25.17
C GLU A 22 -5.43 2.17 24.85
N ASN A 23 -5.23 1.78 23.58
CA ASN A 23 -4.29 0.70 23.23
C ASN A 23 -3.02 1.16 22.51
N LEU A 24 -3.04 2.27 21.75
CA LEU A 24 -1.89 2.70 20.94
C LEU A 24 -0.69 3.10 21.81
N GLY A 25 -0.93 3.84 22.89
CA GLY A 25 0.12 4.43 23.71
C GLY A 25 0.97 5.45 22.93
N GLU A 26 2.16 5.74 23.45
CA GLU A 26 3.15 6.59 22.78
C GLU A 26 3.88 5.79 21.69
N VAL A 27 3.89 6.33 20.47
CA VAL A 27 4.69 5.78 19.36
C VAL A 27 6.12 6.33 19.52
N PRO A 28 7.13 5.47 19.74
CA PRO A 28 8.49 5.94 19.93
C PRO A 28 9.07 6.46 18.62
N ALA A 29 10.07 7.35 18.70
CA ALA A 29 10.96 7.58 17.60
C ALA A 29 11.88 6.36 17.44
N PHE A 30 11.80 5.68 16.30
CA PHE A 30 12.61 4.49 16.03
C PHE A 30 14.06 4.88 15.73
N GLY A 31 15.02 4.23 16.38
CA GLY A 31 16.45 4.41 16.15
C GLY A 31 16.97 3.60 14.96
N SER A 32 16.23 2.56 14.55
CA SER A 32 16.52 1.75 13.36
C SER A 32 15.24 1.21 12.72
N PHE A 33 15.38 0.70 11.51
CA PHE A 33 14.27 0.04 10.80
C PHE A 33 13.88 -1.30 11.46
N ASP A 34 14.85 -2.00 12.08
CA ASP A 34 14.58 -3.23 12.82
C ASP A 34 13.68 -2.97 14.04
N GLU A 35 13.91 -1.86 14.74
CA GLU A 35 13.07 -1.42 15.87
C GLU A 35 11.65 -1.08 15.41
N GLU A 36 11.52 -0.36 14.29
CA GLU A 36 10.22 -0.05 13.68
C GLU A 36 9.45 -1.32 13.31
N VAL A 37 10.11 -2.28 12.64
CA VAL A 37 9.49 -3.57 12.26
C VAL A 37 9.09 -4.37 13.50
N SER A 38 9.95 -4.43 14.52
CA SER A 38 9.67 -5.17 15.76
C SER A 38 8.48 -4.58 16.51
N TRP A 39 8.43 -3.26 16.66
CA TRP A 39 7.29 -2.56 17.24
C TRP A 39 6.03 -2.76 16.40
N GLY A 40 6.15 -2.65 15.07
CA GLY A 40 5.05 -2.84 14.12
C GLY A 40 4.44 -4.23 14.16
N ARG A 41 5.25 -5.29 14.37
CA ARG A 41 4.76 -6.66 14.59
C ARG A 41 3.93 -6.75 15.87
N ALA A 42 4.45 -6.23 16.99
CA ALA A 42 3.73 -6.23 18.26
C ALA A 42 2.42 -5.43 18.18
N TRP A 43 2.46 -4.27 17.54
CA TRP A 43 1.29 -3.42 17.34
C TRP A 43 0.23 -4.08 16.45
N GLN A 44 0.64 -4.65 15.31
CA GLN A 44 -0.29 -5.35 14.43
C GLN A 44 -0.88 -6.59 15.10
N ALA A 45 -0.10 -7.37 15.86
CA ALA A 45 -0.61 -8.50 16.63
C ALA A 45 -1.67 -8.07 17.66
N ARG A 46 -1.47 -6.92 18.34
CA ARG A 46 -2.46 -6.36 19.29
C ARG A 46 -3.76 -5.96 18.59
N LEU A 47 -3.68 -5.31 17.45
CA LEU A 47 -4.84 -4.99 16.62
C LEU A 47 -5.55 -6.26 16.13
N ALA A 48 -4.79 -7.27 15.69
CA ALA A 48 -5.33 -8.53 15.18
C ALA A 48 -6.09 -9.30 16.27
N ALA A 49 -5.57 -9.33 17.51
CA ALA A 49 -6.25 -9.92 18.65
C ALA A 49 -7.61 -9.25 18.94
N ALA A 50 -7.74 -7.96 18.62
CA ALA A 50 -8.99 -7.20 18.71
C ALA A 50 -9.78 -7.13 17.39
N ARG A 51 -9.36 -7.87 16.35
CA ARG A 51 -9.97 -7.92 15.01
C ARG A 51 -10.04 -6.56 14.29
N TRP A 52 -9.07 -5.68 14.55
CA TRP A 52 -8.89 -4.42 13.84
C TRP A 52 -7.97 -4.53 12.61
N VAL A 53 -7.53 -5.75 12.28
CA VAL A 53 -6.71 -6.04 11.09
C VAL A 53 -7.53 -6.88 10.12
N GLY A 54 -7.34 -6.66 8.80
CA GLY A 54 -8.09 -7.40 7.78
C GLY A 54 -9.60 -7.18 7.90
N LEU A 55 -10.04 -5.96 8.25
CA LEU A 55 -11.44 -5.66 8.59
C LEU A 55 -12.46 -6.18 7.57
N HIS A 56 -12.17 -6.01 6.29
CA HIS A 56 -13.02 -6.45 5.17
C HIS A 56 -12.99 -7.97 4.94
N TRP A 57 -12.05 -8.70 5.52
CA TRP A 57 -11.97 -10.16 5.33
C TRP A 57 -13.15 -10.84 6.00
N PRO A 58 -13.60 -12.00 5.47
CA PRO A 58 -14.65 -12.79 6.10
C PRO A 58 -14.30 -13.15 7.56
N ALA A 59 -15.33 -13.24 8.40
CA ALA A 59 -15.17 -13.55 9.81
C ALA A 59 -14.51 -14.92 10.07
N GLU A 60 -14.76 -15.90 9.20
CA GLU A 60 -14.14 -17.24 9.26
C GLU A 60 -12.61 -17.21 9.07
N TYR A 61 -12.08 -16.16 8.45
CA TYR A 61 -10.64 -15.94 8.25
C TYR A 61 -10.08 -14.84 9.17
N GLY A 62 -10.78 -14.52 10.26
CA GLY A 62 -10.30 -13.62 11.32
C GLY A 62 -10.61 -12.12 11.13
N GLY A 63 -11.11 -11.70 9.96
CA GLY A 63 -11.57 -10.33 9.72
C GLY A 63 -12.90 -10.01 10.40
N ARG A 64 -13.47 -8.82 10.18
CA ARG A 64 -14.80 -8.46 10.72
C ARG A 64 -15.94 -8.59 9.71
N GLY A 65 -15.63 -8.88 8.43
CA GLY A 65 -16.61 -8.76 7.34
C GLY A 65 -17.13 -7.33 7.21
N ALA A 66 -16.31 -6.34 7.59
CA ALA A 66 -16.70 -4.95 7.66
C ALA A 66 -17.05 -4.41 6.28
N SER A 67 -18.11 -3.61 6.23
CA SER A 67 -18.53 -2.88 5.04
C SER A 67 -17.46 -1.88 4.58
N PRO A 68 -17.49 -1.44 3.31
CA PRO A 68 -16.59 -0.39 2.84
C PRO A 68 -16.66 0.90 3.67
N VAL A 69 -17.83 1.24 4.23
CA VAL A 69 -18.01 2.41 5.10
C VAL A 69 -17.29 2.22 6.43
N GLU A 70 -17.44 1.07 7.07
CA GLU A 70 -16.73 0.76 8.31
C GLU A 70 -15.21 0.74 8.11
N VAL A 71 -14.71 0.16 7.01
CA VAL A 71 -13.27 0.17 6.70
C VAL A 71 -12.76 1.60 6.50
N ALA A 72 -13.48 2.43 5.75
CA ALA A 72 -13.13 3.85 5.57
C ALA A 72 -13.14 4.62 6.90
N THR A 73 -14.16 4.38 7.73
CA THR A 73 -14.30 4.98 9.06
C THR A 73 -13.15 4.58 9.98
N PHE A 74 -12.78 3.30 10.02
CA PHE A 74 -11.61 2.85 10.79
C PHE A 74 -10.33 3.55 10.30
N ASN A 75 -10.10 3.63 8.99
CA ASN A 75 -8.91 4.28 8.44
C ASN A 75 -8.82 5.78 8.83
N VAL A 76 -9.97 6.46 8.90
CA VAL A 76 -10.05 7.86 9.38
C VAL A 76 -9.68 7.94 10.86
N GLU A 77 -10.28 7.10 11.73
CA GLU A 77 -9.99 7.11 13.16
C GLU A 77 -8.53 6.67 13.45
N TYR A 78 -8.00 5.71 12.70
CA TYR A 78 -6.61 5.26 12.77
C TYR A 78 -5.63 6.39 12.42
N ALA A 79 -5.92 7.15 11.37
CA ALA A 79 -5.12 8.32 11.00
C ALA A 79 -5.22 9.46 12.03
N ARG A 80 -6.41 9.71 12.59
CA ARG A 80 -6.61 10.70 13.67
C ARG A 80 -5.82 10.35 14.93
N ALA A 81 -5.72 9.06 15.24
CA ALA A 81 -4.89 8.56 16.33
C ALA A 81 -3.38 8.67 16.03
N ARG A 82 -2.99 9.07 14.82
CA ARG A 82 -1.60 9.12 14.35
C ARG A 82 -0.89 7.77 14.48
N ALA A 83 -1.64 6.68 14.34
CA ALA A 83 -1.10 5.34 14.47
C ALA A 83 -0.22 4.99 13.24
N PRO A 84 0.95 4.34 13.45
CA PRO A 84 1.87 3.99 12.36
C PRO A 84 1.24 3.03 11.34
N GLN A 85 1.80 2.95 10.14
CA GLN A 85 1.37 1.94 9.17
C GLN A 85 1.54 0.53 9.76
N LEU A 86 0.61 -0.38 9.43
CA LEU A 86 0.77 -1.78 9.78
C LEU A 86 1.96 -2.37 9.02
N VAL A 87 2.72 -3.24 9.67
CA VAL A 87 4.00 -3.71 9.13
C VAL A 87 3.81 -4.69 7.95
N ASN A 88 2.78 -5.54 7.99
CA ASN A 88 2.56 -6.57 6.98
C ASN A 88 1.68 -6.07 5.80
N ARG A 89 2.05 -4.95 5.21
CA ARG A 89 1.23 -4.24 4.19
C ARG A 89 0.90 -5.10 2.98
N VAL A 90 1.91 -5.78 2.43
CA VAL A 90 1.72 -6.67 1.26
C VAL A 90 0.83 -7.85 1.64
N GLY A 91 1.06 -8.46 2.81
CA GLY A 91 0.22 -9.55 3.29
C GLY A 91 -1.24 -9.14 3.38
N LEU A 92 -1.53 -8.03 4.06
CA LEU A 92 -2.90 -7.58 4.35
C LEU A 92 -3.65 -7.06 3.14
N ASN A 93 -2.99 -6.25 2.32
CA ASN A 93 -3.65 -5.52 1.26
C ASN A 93 -3.59 -6.26 -0.08
N LEU A 94 -2.62 -7.17 -0.27
CA LEU A 94 -2.36 -7.80 -1.56
C LEU A 94 -2.48 -9.32 -1.47
N SER A 95 -1.62 -9.98 -0.69
CA SER A 95 -1.54 -11.45 -0.65
C SER A 95 -2.82 -12.07 -0.10
N GLY A 96 -3.31 -11.60 1.04
CA GLY A 96 -4.49 -12.15 1.69
C GLY A 96 -5.77 -12.05 0.85
N PRO A 97 -6.13 -10.86 0.30
CA PRO A 97 -7.26 -10.75 -0.63
C PRO A 97 -7.10 -11.61 -1.89
N THR A 98 -5.87 -11.75 -2.39
CA THR A 98 -5.57 -12.63 -3.54
C THR A 98 -5.81 -14.10 -3.18
N LEU A 99 -5.33 -14.55 -2.01
CA LEU A 99 -5.55 -15.90 -1.50
C LEU A 99 -7.03 -16.18 -1.21
N LEU A 100 -7.76 -15.21 -0.68
CA LEU A 100 -9.21 -15.32 -0.46
C LEU A 100 -9.95 -15.59 -1.78
N ALA A 101 -9.53 -14.93 -2.87
CA ALA A 101 -10.14 -15.05 -4.19
C ALA A 101 -9.69 -16.28 -4.98
N HIS A 102 -8.39 -16.61 -4.95
CA HIS A 102 -7.78 -17.60 -5.87
C HIS A 102 -7.11 -18.78 -5.17
N GLY A 103 -6.93 -18.71 -3.85
CA GLY A 103 -6.25 -19.76 -3.09
C GLY A 103 -7.14 -20.97 -2.85
N THR A 104 -6.51 -22.13 -2.67
CA THR A 104 -7.20 -23.35 -2.21
C THR A 104 -7.59 -23.23 -0.74
N ALA A 105 -8.37 -24.18 -0.22
CA ALA A 105 -8.73 -24.21 1.20
C ALA A 105 -7.49 -24.34 2.10
N GLU A 106 -6.55 -25.19 1.70
CA GLU A 106 -5.30 -25.47 2.40
C GLU A 106 -4.38 -24.23 2.41
N GLN A 107 -4.30 -23.50 1.30
CA GLN A 107 -3.53 -22.25 1.21
C GLN A 107 -4.12 -21.16 2.11
N LYS A 108 -5.46 -21.04 2.14
CA LYS A 108 -6.16 -20.09 3.02
C LYS A 108 -5.91 -20.41 4.50
N GLU A 109 -6.05 -21.68 4.87
CA GLU A 109 -5.79 -22.16 6.24
C GLU A 109 -4.32 -21.93 6.64
N ARG A 110 -3.37 -22.20 5.74
CA ARG A 110 -1.94 -22.05 6.04
C ARG A 110 -1.52 -20.60 6.27
N TRP A 111 -2.01 -19.66 5.46
CA TRP A 111 -1.38 -18.33 5.37
C TRP A 111 -2.21 -17.16 5.90
N LEU A 112 -3.54 -17.22 5.90
CA LEU A 112 -4.34 -16.03 6.23
C LEU A 112 -4.17 -15.59 7.69
N ALA A 113 -4.08 -16.54 8.62
CA ALA A 113 -3.97 -16.23 10.05
C ALA A 113 -2.65 -15.49 10.39
N SER A 114 -1.51 -15.96 9.86
CA SER A 114 -0.19 -15.37 10.12
C SER A 114 -0.02 -14.00 9.45
N ILE A 115 -0.77 -13.74 8.36
CA ILE A 115 -0.83 -12.42 7.74
C ILE A 115 -1.42 -11.40 8.72
N LEU A 116 -2.55 -11.73 9.36
CA LEU A 116 -3.25 -10.82 10.27
C LEU A 116 -2.38 -10.40 11.46
N THR A 117 -1.65 -11.34 12.05
CA THR A 117 -0.82 -11.09 13.25
C THR A 117 0.53 -10.45 12.93
N ALA A 118 0.93 -10.39 11.65
CA ALA A 118 2.30 -10.09 11.23
C ALA A 118 3.35 -11.03 11.86
N GLU A 119 2.99 -12.28 12.13
CA GLU A 119 3.97 -13.33 12.46
C GLU A 119 4.83 -13.64 11.22
N GLU A 120 4.17 -13.80 10.07
CA GLU A 120 4.83 -13.97 8.78
C GLU A 120 4.59 -12.71 7.95
N ILE A 121 5.63 -11.88 7.77
CA ILE A 121 5.58 -10.72 6.89
C ILE A 121 5.70 -11.17 5.43
N TRP A 122 4.96 -10.52 4.55
CA TRP A 122 4.97 -10.79 3.12
C TRP A 122 5.63 -9.65 2.34
N CYS A 123 6.25 -9.99 1.21
CA CYS A 123 6.75 -9.03 0.22
C CYS A 123 6.25 -9.34 -1.19
N GLN A 124 6.41 -8.40 -2.12
CA GLN A 124 5.95 -8.52 -3.50
C GLN A 124 7.13 -8.62 -4.47
N LEU A 125 7.27 -9.77 -5.13
CA LEU A 125 8.33 -10.11 -6.07
C LEU A 125 7.85 -9.97 -7.52
N PHE A 126 7.38 -8.77 -7.89
CA PHE A 126 6.81 -8.51 -9.22
C PHE A 126 7.82 -7.83 -10.14
N SER A 127 8.16 -6.58 -9.83
CA SER A 127 9.01 -5.71 -10.63
C SER A 127 10.42 -6.28 -10.82
N GLU A 128 10.93 -6.16 -12.04
CA GLU A 128 12.29 -6.53 -12.44
C GLU A 128 13.01 -5.31 -13.02
N PRO A 129 14.35 -5.28 -13.06
CA PRO A 129 15.08 -4.18 -13.69
C PRO A 129 14.62 -3.88 -15.14
N GLY A 130 14.22 -4.91 -15.89
CA GLY A 130 13.68 -4.81 -17.25
C GLY A 130 12.15 -4.80 -17.36
N ALA A 131 11.41 -4.96 -16.26
CA ALA A 131 9.95 -5.10 -16.27
C ALA A 131 9.30 -4.39 -15.07
N GLY A 132 8.96 -3.11 -15.26
CA GLY A 132 8.17 -2.30 -14.32
C GLY A 132 6.75 -2.05 -14.82
N SER A 133 6.55 -0.97 -15.58
CA SER A 133 5.24 -0.64 -16.17
C SER A 133 4.77 -1.70 -17.18
N ASP A 134 5.67 -2.27 -17.97
CA ASP A 134 5.40 -3.46 -18.80
C ASP A 134 5.70 -4.74 -18.01
N LEU A 135 4.95 -4.94 -16.92
CA LEU A 135 5.16 -6.07 -16.00
C LEU A 135 5.07 -7.44 -16.70
N ALA A 136 4.29 -7.56 -17.77
CA ALA A 136 4.14 -8.81 -18.50
C ALA A 136 5.39 -9.23 -19.28
N SER A 137 6.36 -8.32 -19.46
CA SER A 137 7.68 -8.61 -20.03
C SER A 137 8.68 -9.18 -19.01
N LEU A 138 8.23 -9.54 -17.80
CA LEU A 138 9.06 -10.20 -16.80
C LEU A 138 9.78 -11.44 -17.36
N THR A 139 10.96 -11.69 -16.81
CA THR A 139 11.95 -12.68 -17.25
C THR A 139 12.40 -13.64 -16.17
N THR A 140 12.09 -13.40 -14.89
CA THR A 140 12.21 -14.43 -13.84
C THR A 140 11.49 -15.68 -14.32
N ARG A 141 12.21 -16.82 -14.38
CA ARG A 141 11.70 -18.09 -14.88
C ARG A 141 11.42 -19.05 -13.74
N ALA A 142 10.45 -19.92 -13.92
CA ALA A 142 10.17 -21.06 -13.05
C ALA A 142 10.23 -22.34 -13.89
N VAL A 143 11.32 -23.09 -13.75
CA VAL A 143 11.56 -24.34 -14.49
C VAL A 143 10.91 -25.49 -13.72
N PRO A 144 10.05 -26.32 -14.35
CA PRO A 144 9.38 -27.42 -13.66
C PRO A 144 10.37 -28.49 -13.19
N THR A 145 10.07 -29.07 -12.03
CA THR A 145 10.70 -30.27 -11.48
C THR A 145 9.66 -31.38 -11.32
N GLY A 146 10.01 -32.49 -10.66
CA GLY A 146 9.02 -33.52 -10.30
C GLY A 146 8.05 -33.10 -9.19
N GLU A 147 8.40 -32.10 -8.37
CA GLU A 147 7.68 -31.74 -7.14
C GLU A 147 7.28 -30.26 -7.06
N GLY A 148 7.61 -29.46 -8.09
CA GLY A 148 7.37 -28.03 -8.11
C GLY A 148 8.18 -27.32 -9.19
N TRP A 149 8.87 -26.23 -8.81
CA TRP A 149 9.66 -25.40 -9.72
C TRP A 149 11.00 -24.96 -9.11
N LEU A 150 11.98 -24.68 -9.97
CA LEU A 150 13.20 -23.94 -9.65
C LEU A 150 13.11 -22.54 -10.26
N LEU A 151 13.18 -21.53 -9.40
CA LEU A 151 13.06 -20.12 -9.81
C LEU A 151 14.44 -19.50 -9.99
N SER A 152 14.63 -18.81 -11.11
CA SER A 152 15.83 -18.00 -11.34
C SER A 152 15.49 -16.63 -11.91
N GLY A 153 16.09 -15.57 -11.38
CA GLY A 153 15.93 -14.21 -11.87
C GLY A 153 16.27 -13.14 -10.84
N GLN A 154 15.85 -11.90 -11.10
CA GLN A 154 16.08 -10.75 -10.21
C GLN A 154 14.81 -9.92 -10.10
N LYS A 155 14.45 -9.57 -8.87
CA LYS A 155 13.39 -8.62 -8.53
C LYS A 155 13.99 -7.36 -7.92
N VAL A 156 13.28 -6.24 -8.04
CA VAL A 156 13.73 -4.93 -7.54
C VAL A 156 12.54 -4.12 -7.02
N TRP A 157 12.80 -3.14 -6.15
CA TRP A 157 11.78 -2.36 -5.44
C TRP A 157 10.91 -3.23 -4.53
N THR A 158 11.46 -4.33 -4.01
CA THR A 158 10.71 -5.24 -3.13
C THR A 158 10.70 -4.68 -1.70
N SER A 159 9.57 -4.10 -1.29
CA SER A 159 9.38 -3.61 0.07
C SER A 159 9.51 -4.74 1.10
N TYR A 160 10.31 -4.50 2.15
CA TYR A 160 10.42 -5.34 3.36
C TYR A 160 10.91 -6.77 3.09
N ALA A 161 11.54 -7.04 1.95
CA ALA A 161 12.03 -8.37 1.59
C ALA A 161 12.96 -8.96 2.67
N GLN A 162 13.79 -8.13 3.29
CA GLN A 162 14.74 -8.54 4.33
C GLN A 162 14.05 -8.98 5.65
N TYR A 163 12.76 -8.69 5.82
CA TYR A 163 11.95 -9.11 6.97
C TYR A 163 10.87 -10.13 6.62
N ALA A 164 10.69 -10.41 5.32
CA ALA A 164 9.62 -11.25 4.83
C ALA A 164 9.91 -12.73 5.06
N ARG A 165 8.87 -13.48 5.40
CA ARG A 165 8.86 -14.95 5.38
C ARG A 165 8.38 -15.47 4.03
N TRP A 166 7.43 -14.76 3.41
CA TRP A 166 6.80 -15.18 2.15
C TRP A 166 6.84 -14.07 1.11
N GLY A 167 7.05 -14.43 -0.14
CA GLY A 167 6.99 -13.53 -1.29
C GLY A 167 5.92 -13.98 -2.28
N ILE A 168 5.05 -13.06 -2.73
CA ILE A 168 4.20 -13.31 -3.90
C ILE A 168 4.99 -13.01 -5.16
N CYS A 169 5.26 -14.01 -5.98
CA CYS A 169 6.16 -13.93 -7.13
C CYS A 169 5.43 -14.21 -8.44
N LEU A 170 5.73 -13.39 -9.44
CA LEU A 170 5.38 -13.68 -10.83
C LEU A 170 6.61 -14.22 -11.56
N ALA A 171 6.45 -15.39 -12.16
CA ALA A 171 7.49 -16.05 -12.93
C ALA A 171 6.95 -16.59 -14.25
N ARG A 172 7.81 -16.56 -15.28
CA ARG A 172 7.62 -17.17 -16.58
C ARG A 172 7.70 -18.70 -16.43
N THR A 173 6.58 -19.37 -16.61
CA THR A 173 6.46 -20.84 -16.62
C THR A 173 6.34 -21.42 -18.02
N ASP A 174 5.96 -20.59 -19.01
CA ASP A 174 5.98 -20.95 -20.43
C ASP A 174 6.63 -19.81 -21.24
N PRO A 175 7.87 -20.00 -21.74
CA PRO A 175 8.60 -18.98 -22.51
C PRO A 175 8.08 -18.80 -23.94
N ASP A 176 7.36 -19.79 -24.49
CA ASP A 176 6.89 -19.80 -25.87
C ASP A 176 5.46 -19.25 -25.99
N ALA A 177 4.72 -19.21 -24.88
CA ALA A 177 3.39 -18.60 -24.81
C ALA A 177 3.42 -17.07 -24.98
N PRO A 178 2.31 -16.46 -25.46
CA PRO A 178 2.15 -15.01 -25.43
C PRO A 178 2.40 -14.44 -24.02
N LYS A 179 2.98 -13.23 -23.93
CA LYS A 179 3.48 -12.64 -22.68
C LYS A 179 2.56 -12.81 -21.46
N HIS A 180 1.26 -12.55 -21.59
CA HIS A 180 0.29 -12.67 -20.48
C HIS A 180 -0.16 -14.11 -20.17
N LYS A 181 0.09 -15.06 -21.06
CA LYS A 181 -0.37 -16.45 -20.99
C LYS A 181 0.71 -17.45 -20.59
N GLY A 182 1.92 -16.98 -20.27
CA GLY A 182 3.03 -17.84 -19.83
C GLY A 182 3.54 -17.51 -18.43
N ILE A 183 2.74 -16.81 -17.63
CA ILE A 183 3.12 -16.34 -16.28
C ILE A 183 2.32 -17.13 -15.25
N SER A 184 2.97 -17.57 -14.17
CA SER A 184 2.32 -18.17 -13.00
C SER A 184 2.54 -17.33 -11.75
N TYR A 185 1.63 -17.48 -10.78
CA TYR A 185 1.65 -16.79 -9.50
C TYR A 185 2.08 -17.78 -8.41
N LEU A 186 3.23 -17.54 -7.79
CA LEU A 186 3.87 -18.47 -6.87
C LEU A 186 4.10 -17.80 -5.51
N VAL A 187 3.89 -18.55 -4.43
CA VAL A 187 4.31 -18.16 -3.08
C VAL A 187 5.71 -18.72 -2.82
N VAL A 188 6.67 -17.84 -2.55
CA VAL A 188 8.09 -18.19 -2.37
C VAL A 188 8.46 -18.04 -0.90
N ASP A 189 9.10 -19.07 -0.32
CA ASP A 189 9.71 -18.95 1.02
C ASP A 189 10.95 -18.06 0.91
N MET A 190 10.93 -16.88 1.54
CA MET A 190 12.00 -15.89 1.45
C MET A 190 13.27 -16.30 2.21
N GLN A 191 13.23 -17.42 2.94
CA GLN A 191 14.37 -18.02 3.63
C GLN A 191 14.88 -19.29 2.93
N ALA A 192 14.36 -19.62 1.74
CA ALA A 192 14.85 -20.74 0.95
C ALA A 192 16.28 -20.52 0.46
N ASP A 193 17.03 -21.61 0.31
CA ASP A 193 18.35 -21.59 -0.31
C ASP A 193 18.27 -21.00 -1.73
N GLY A 194 19.28 -20.21 -2.10
CA GLY A 194 19.36 -19.53 -3.40
C GLY A 194 18.72 -18.13 -3.44
N ILE A 195 18.17 -17.64 -2.32
CA ILE A 195 17.68 -16.26 -2.18
C ILE A 195 18.78 -15.36 -1.61
N ASP A 196 19.08 -14.27 -2.32
CA ASP A 196 19.94 -13.18 -1.83
C ASP A 196 19.16 -11.86 -1.85
N VAL A 197 18.95 -11.28 -0.67
CA VAL A 197 18.22 -10.02 -0.48
C VAL A 197 19.20 -8.89 -0.18
N ARG A 198 19.15 -7.83 -0.98
CA ARG A 198 20.03 -6.66 -0.85
C ARG A 198 19.22 -5.37 -0.66
N PRO A 199 19.27 -4.74 0.53
CA PRO A 199 18.60 -3.47 0.76
C PRO A 199 19.11 -2.35 -0.16
N LEU A 200 18.20 -1.50 -0.61
CA LEU A 200 18.45 -0.33 -1.44
C LEU A 200 18.29 0.94 -0.63
N THR A 201 19.38 1.66 -0.40
CA THR A 201 19.35 2.96 0.28
C THR A 201 18.74 4.01 -0.65
N GLN A 202 17.61 4.58 -0.22
CA GLN A 202 16.89 5.62 -0.93
C GLN A 202 17.49 7.00 -0.69
N ILE A 203 17.02 8.01 -1.43
CA ILE A 203 17.40 9.41 -1.19
C ILE A 203 16.97 9.90 0.20
N THR A 204 15.95 9.29 0.81
CA THR A 204 15.55 9.52 2.21
C THR A 204 16.52 8.94 3.24
N ARG A 205 17.52 8.18 2.79
CA ARG A 205 18.47 7.33 3.57
C ARG A 205 17.86 6.09 4.22
N GLU A 206 16.57 5.87 4.04
CA GLU A 206 15.90 4.63 4.47
C GLU A 206 16.19 3.51 3.47
N ALA A 207 16.09 2.25 3.92
CA ALA A 207 16.36 1.06 3.12
C ALA A 207 15.20 0.05 3.19
N GLU A 208 13.96 0.53 3.04
CA GLU A 208 12.77 -0.34 3.05
C GLU A 208 12.63 -1.20 1.78
N PHE A 209 13.23 -0.79 0.67
CA PHE A 209 13.21 -1.51 -0.59
C PHE A 209 14.45 -2.38 -0.77
N ASN A 210 14.31 -3.45 -1.55
CA ASN A 210 15.39 -4.41 -1.79
C ASN A 210 15.44 -4.84 -3.26
N GLU A 211 16.64 -5.23 -3.68
CA GLU A 211 16.83 -6.21 -4.75
C GLU A 211 16.77 -7.60 -4.18
N VAL A 212 16.19 -8.53 -4.93
CA VAL A 212 16.11 -9.95 -4.56
C VAL A 212 16.58 -10.78 -5.74
N PHE A 213 17.66 -11.53 -5.54
CA PHE A 213 18.17 -12.48 -6.51
C PHE A 213 17.64 -13.87 -6.16
N LEU A 214 17.20 -14.58 -7.20
CA LEU A 214 16.71 -15.95 -7.11
C LEU A 214 17.65 -16.81 -7.95
N ASP A 215 18.33 -17.76 -7.32
CA ASP A 215 19.21 -18.72 -7.98
C ASP A 215 18.77 -20.16 -7.70
N GLU A 216 18.00 -20.72 -8.64
CA GLU A 216 17.45 -22.08 -8.57
C GLU A 216 16.66 -22.35 -7.28
N VAL A 217 15.90 -21.35 -6.83
CA VAL A 217 15.11 -21.41 -5.60
C VAL A 217 13.96 -22.40 -5.80
N PHE A 218 13.92 -23.45 -4.98
CA PHE A 218 12.85 -24.44 -5.04
C PHE A 218 11.53 -23.91 -4.48
N VAL A 219 10.45 -24.09 -5.23
CA VAL A 219 9.08 -23.76 -4.85
C VAL A 219 8.20 -25.01 -5.04
N PRO A 220 7.57 -25.54 -3.98
CA PRO A 220 6.68 -26.71 -4.09
C PRO A 220 5.47 -26.48 -4.99
N ALA A 221 4.94 -27.55 -5.59
CA ALA A 221 3.74 -27.51 -6.44
C ALA A 221 2.55 -26.80 -5.77
N ASP A 222 2.33 -27.06 -4.48
CA ASP A 222 1.22 -26.53 -3.69
C ASP A 222 1.32 -25.02 -3.42
N ASN A 223 2.46 -24.39 -3.76
CA ASN A 223 2.64 -22.95 -3.64
C ASN A 223 2.20 -22.17 -4.89
N LEU A 224 1.69 -22.84 -5.92
CA LEU A 224 1.00 -22.22 -7.05
C LEU A 224 -0.37 -21.72 -6.62
N VAL A 225 -0.63 -20.43 -6.80
CA VAL A 225 -1.94 -19.83 -6.54
C VAL A 225 -2.69 -19.69 -7.86
N GLY A 226 -3.89 -20.28 -7.92
CA GLY A 226 -4.64 -20.43 -9.16
C GLY A 226 -4.03 -21.52 -10.06
N GLU A 227 -4.25 -21.38 -11.37
CA GLU A 227 -3.84 -22.38 -12.36
C GLU A 227 -2.48 -22.06 -13.00
N LEU A 228 -1.77 -23.08 -13.46
CA LEU A 228 -0.52 -22.94 -14.20
C LEU A 228 -0.74 -22.03 -15.41
N ASN A 229 0.18 -21.09 -15.65
CA ASN A 229 0.12 -20.10 -16.72
C ASN A 229 -1.04 -19.08 -16.65
N GLN A 230 -1.85 -19.10 -15.58
CA GLN A 230 -2.93 -18.13 -15.33
C GLN A 230 -2.55 -17.06 -14.29
N GLY A 231 -1.26 -16.93 -13.97
CA GLY A 231 -0.76 -15.99 -12.98
C GLY A 231 -1.05 -14.53 -13.32
N TRP A 232 -1.23 -14.17 -14.59
CA TRP A 232 -1.63 -12.81 -14.97
C TRP A 232 -3.05 -12.45 -14.50
N ALA A 233 -3.99 -13.40 -14.52
CA ALA A 233 -5.34 -13.17 -14.02
C ALA A 233 -5.34 -12.97 -12.48
N VAL A 234 -4.56 -13.80 -11.78
CA VAL A 234 -4.34 -13.68 -10.34
C VAL A 234 -3.68 -12.33 -10.00
N ALA A 235 -2.61 -11.96 -10.71
CA ALA A 235 -1.92 -10.68 -10.54
C ALA A 235 -2.84 -9.48 -10.75
N ASN A 236 -3.75 -9.52 -11.73
CA ASN A 236 -4.73 -8.43 -11.93
C ASN A 236 -5.64 -8.25 -10.71
N THR A 237 -5.98 -9.33 -10.01
CA THR A 237 -6.74 -9.27 -8.75
C THR A 237 -5.89 -8.62 -7.66
N THR A 238 -4.63 -9.01 -7.51
CA THR A 238 -3.69 -8.40 -6.56
C THR A 238 -3.53 -6.89 -6.81
N LEU A 239 -3.27 -6.52 -8.06
CA LEU A 239 -3.06 -5.12 -8.48
C LEU A 239 -4.35 -4.29 -8.38
N ALA A 240 -5.52 -4.89 -8.51
CA ALA A 240 -6.80 -4.20 -8.28
C ALA A 240 -6.96 -3.79 -6.80
N HIS A 241 -6.56 -4.65 -5.86
CA HIS A 241 -6.55 -4.32 -4.44
C HIS A 241 -5.47 -3.28 -4.09
N GLU A 242 -4.33 -3.29 -4.77
CA GLU A 242 -3.28 -2.26 -4.60
C GLU A 242 -3.78 -0.85 -4.94
N ARG A 243 -4.63 -0.75 -5.98
CA ARG A 243 -5.33 0.48 -6.39
C ARG A 243 -6.63 0.74 -5.61
N GLY A 244 -6.90 -0.08 -4.60
CA GLY A 244 -8.19 -0.13 -3.90
C GLY A 244 -8.55 1.16 -3.18
N THR A 245 -9.83 1.27 -2.83
CA THR A 245 -10.46 2.48 -2.30
C THR A 245 -10.12 2.81 -0.84
N ASN A 246 -9.40 1.93 -0.12
CA ASN A 246 -9.13 2.11 1.30
C ASN A 246 -8.05 3.14 1.60
N PHE A 247 -7.01 3.18 0.77
CA PHE A 247 -5.85 4.05 0.93
C PHE A 247 -6.21 5.55 0.98
N PRO A 248 -7.04 6.10 0.07
CA PRO A 248 -7.38 7.53 0.07
C PRO A 248 -8.02 8.05 1.37
N PHE A 249 -8.77 7.22 2.11
CA PHE A 249 -9.46 7.66 3.33
C PHE A 249 -8.53 7.89 4.51
N LYS A 250 -7.42 7.13 4.57
CA LYS A 250 -6.35 7.37 5.53
C LYS A 250 -5.56 8.61 5.12
N GLU A 251 -5.16 8.66 3.86
CA GLU A 251 -4.25 9.70 3.35
C GLU A 251 -4.85 11.11 3.42
N GLN A 252 -6.15 11.28 3.20
CA GLN A 252 -6.79 12.59 3.38
C GLN A 252 -6.62 13.13 4.81
N VAL A 253 -6.63 12.28 5.84
CA VAL A 253 -6.45 12.69 7.24
C VAL A 253 -4.96 12.94 7.51
N VAL A 254 -4.07 12.15 6.92
CA VAL A 254 -2.62 12.40 6.96
C VAL A 254 -2.29 13.77 6.38
N HIS A 255 -2.87 14.13 5.23
CA HIS A 255 -2.73 15.46 4.62
C HIS A 255 -3.38 16.56 5.45
N GLU A 256 -4.55 16.32 6.07
CA GLU A 256 -5.18 17.27 6.99
C GLU A 256 -4.29 17.59 8.19
N VAL A 257 -3.72 16.55 8.81
CA VAL A 257 -2.76 16.70 9.92
C VAL A 257 -1.50 17.43 9.45
N TYR A 258 -0.93 17.04 8.31
CA TYR A 258 0.27 17.66 7.77
C TYR A 258 0.06 19.14 7.44
N LEU A 259 -1.06 19.48 6.81
CA LEU A 259 -1.43 20.87 6.51
C LEU A 259 -1.59 21.69 7.80
N GLY A 260 -2.24 21.14 8.83
CA GLY A 260 -2.37 21.80 10.14
C GLY A 260 -1.02 22.04 10.82
N GLU A 261 -0.11 21.05 10.76
CA GLU A 261 1.26 21.21 11.26
C GLU A 261 2.04 22.26 10.48
N LEU A 262 1.85 22.31 9.16
CA LEU A 262 2.54 23.26 8.30
C LEU A 262 2.04 24.68 8.51
N TRP A 263 0.74 24.86 8.69
CA TRP A 263 0.13 26.12 9.09
C TRP A 263 0.71 26.65 10.41
N ALA A 264 0.77 25.78 11.43
CA ALA A 264 1.36 26.14 12.72
C ALA A 264 2.85 26.51 12.61
N GLU A 265 3.59 25.85 11.73
CA GLU A 265 5.01 26.17 11.47
C GLU A 265 5.16 27.51 10.74
N ALA A 266 4.28 27.82 9.79
CA ALA A 266 4.25 29.13 9.13
C ALA A 266 3.93 30.26 10.11
N GLU A 267 2.97 30.05 11.02
CA GLU A 267 2.64 30.98 12.10
C GLU A 267 3.84 31.20 13.03
N ARG A 268 4.46 30.12 13.51
CA ARG A 268 5.63 30.18 14.40
C ARG A 268 6.80 30.95 13.80
N ARG A 269 6.95 30.91 12.47
CA ARG A 269 8.01 31.60 11.73
C ARG A 269 7.61 32.99 11.25
N GLY A 270 6.38 33.44 11.50
CA GLY A 270 5.88 34.75 11.04
C GLY A 270 5.70 34.84 9.52
N LYS A 271 5.51 33.71 8.83
CA LYS A 271 5.36 33.66 7.37
C LYS A 271 3.94 33.85 6.87
N LEU A 272 2.95 33.95 7.78
CA LEU A 272 1.55 34.17 7.41
C LEU A 272 1.26 35.57 6.87
N ASP A 273 2.21 36.51 6.97
CA ASP A 273 2.12 37.83 6.32
C ASP A 273 2.65 37.82 4.88
N GLU A 274 3.27 36.73 4.43
CA GLU A 274 3.78 36.57 3.06
C GLU A 274 2.65 36.04 2.15
N PRO A 275 2.16 36.82 1.16
CA PRO A 275 1.03 36.40 0.33
C PRO A 275 1.27 35.07 -0.40
N ALA A 276 2.50 34.81 -0.85
CA ALA A 276 2.84 33.57 -1.54
C ALA A 276 2.68 32.32 -0.64
N VAL A 277 3.06 32.41 0.64
CA VAL A 277 2.91 31.32 1.61
C VAL A 277 1.43 31.07 1.91
N VAL A 278 0.67 32.16 2.12
CA VAL A 278 -0.78 32.06 2.37
C VAL A 278 -1.51 31.46 1.17
N ASP A 279 -1.16 31.87 -0.05
CA ASP A 279 -1.75 31.34 -1.28
C ASP A 279 -1.48 29.84 -1.45
N GLN A 280 -0.25 29.39 -1.18
CA GLN A 280 0.10 27.96 -1.21
C GLN A 280 -0.71 27.15 -0.19
N LEU A 281 -0.77 27.60 1.07
CA LEU A 281 -1.54 26.91 2.12
C LEU A 281 -3.04 26.89 1.82
N ALA A 282 -3.60 28.00 1.30
CA ALA A 282 -4.99 28.08 0.89
C ALA A 282 -5.28 27.13 -0.30
N GLN A 283 -4.40 27.08 -1.29
CA GLN A 283 -4.54 26.18 -2.42
C GLN A 283 -4.47 24.71 -1.99
N ALA A 284 -3.54 24.35 -1.10
CA ALA A 284 -3.45 22.99 -0.53
C ALA A 284 -4.70 22.63 0.28
N HIS A 285 -5.28 23.58 1.02
CA HIS A 285 -6.57 23.39 1.71
C HIS A 285 -7.71 23.09 0.74
N VAL A 286 -7.80 23.83 -0.37
CA VAL A 286 -8.81 23.62 -1.42
C VAL A 286 -8.63 22.24 -2.06
N GLU A 287 -7.41 21.87 -2.44
CA GLU A 287 -7.09 20.56 -3.04
C GLU A 287 -7.47 19.41 -2.10
N LEU A 288 -7.14 19.52 -0.81
CA LEU A 288 -7.55 18.56 0.20
C LEU A 288 -9.07 18.45 0.33
N ALA A 289 -9.79 19.59 0.34
CA ALA A 289 -11.25 19.58 0.39
C ALA A 289 -11.86 18.87 -0.84
N VAL A 290 -11.31 19.09 -2.03
CA VAL A 290 -11.75 18.41 -3.26
C VAL A 290 -11.46 16.91 -3.19
N LEU A 291 -10.27 16.51 -2.73
CA LEU A 291 -9.92 15.10 -2.52
C LEU A 291 -10.90 14.40 -1.55
N ARG A 292 -11.21 15.05 -0.42
CA ARG A 292 -12.18 14.56 0.57
C ARG A 292 -13.56 14.35 -0.05
N LEU A 293 -14.07 15.33 -0.79
CA LEU A 293 -15.38 15.22 -1.46
C LEU A 293 -15.40 14.07 -2.48
N HIS A 294 -14.29 13.84 -3.19
CA HIS A 294 -14.18 12.72 -4.11
C HIS A 294 -14.21 11.38 -3.36
N ASN A 295 -13.43 11.25 -2.27
CA ASN A 295 -13.43 10.06 -1.43
C ASN A 295 -14.84 9.76 -0.90
N TRP A 296 -15.56 10.79 -0.46
CA TRP A 296 -16.94 10.66 0.06
C TRP A 296 -17.92 10.25 -1.04
N ARG A 297 -17.74 10.75 -2.26
CA ARG A 297 -18.49 10.30 -3.43
C ARG A 297 -18.23 8.82 -3.75
N THR A 298 -16.98 8.38 -3.68
CA THR A 298 -16.61 6.97 -3.83
C THR A 298 -17.27 6.12 -2.75
N LEU A 299 -17.20 6.55 -1.48
CA LEU A 299 -17.82 5.83 -0.38
C LEU A 299 -19.34 5.71 -0.51
N SER A 300 -20.01 6.80 -0.90
CA SER A 300 -21.44 6.81 -1.22
C SER A 300 -21.82 5.81 -2.32
N ARG A 301 -20.93 5.54 -3.28
CA ARG A 301 -21.14 4.54 -4.35
C ARG A 301 -20.97 3.13 -3.81
N LEU A 302 -19.89 2.89 -3.07
CA LEU A 302 -19.60 1.59 -2.44
C LEU A 302 -20.71 1.17 -1.45
N ALA A 303 -21.24 2.12 -0.67
CA ALA A 303 -22.36 1.88 0.26
C ALA A 303 -23.65 1.41 -0.46
N ARG A 304 -23.76 1.64 -1.77
CA ARG A 304 -24.88 1.20 -2.61
C ARG A 304 -24.56 -0.09 -3.38
N GLY A 305 -23.44 -0.75 -3.06
CA GLY A 305 -22.97 -1.96 -3.77
C GLY A 305 -22.48 -1.69 -5.19
N LEU A 306 -22.12 -0.45 -5.51
CA LEU A 306 -21.51 -0.13 -6.81
C LEU A 306 -20.01 -0.37 -6.75
N GLU A 307 -19.45 -0.93 -7.81
CA GLU A 307 -18.01 -1.12 -7.95
C GLU A 307 -17.26 0.22 -8.11
N PRO A 308 -16.02 0.33 -7.59
CA PRO A 308 -15.14 1.45 -7.93
C PRO A 308 -14.90 1.50 -9.43
N GLY A 309 -15.04 2.68 -10.02
CA GLY A 309 -14.74 2.88 -11.44
C GLY A 309 -13.33 3.46 -11.67
N PRO A 310 -13.02 3.85 -12.92
CA PRO A 310 -11.73 4.43 -13.29
C PRO A 310 -11.44 5.78 -12.61
N GLU A 311 -12.41 6.37 -11.90
CA GLU A 311 -12.21 7.57 -11.08
C GLU A 311 -11.12 7.42 -10.01
N SER A 312 -10.78 6.20 -9.58
CA SER A 312 -9.67 5.93 -8.66
C SER A 312 -8.32 6.41 -9.20
N SER A 313 -8.11 6.39 -10.52
CA SER A 313 -6.92 6.95 -11.16
C SER A 313 -6.81 8.47 -10.97
N TRP A 314 -7.94 9.17 -10.95
CA TRP A 314 -7.96 10.60 -10.62
C TRP A 314 -7.63 10.82 -9.15
N VAL A 315 -8.17 10.01 -8.23
CA VAL A 315 -7.88 10.11 -6.79
C VAL A 315 -6.40 9.91 -6.52
N LYS A 316 -5.76 8.93 -7.20
CA LYS A 316 -4.32 8.72 -7.15
C LYS A 316 -3.56 9.97 -7.56
N LEU A 317 -3.89 10.57 -8.71
CA LEU A 317 -3.23 11.79 -9.19
C LEU A 317 -3.42 12.96 -8.22
N ALA A 318 -4.64 13.21 -7.77
CA ALA A 318 -4.94 14.27 -6.81
C ALA A 318 -4.16 14.09 -5.49
N TRP A 319 -4.05 12.85 -4.99
CA TRP A 319 -3.22 12.55 -3.82
C TRP A 319 -1.72 12.79 -4.09
N THR A 320 -1.21 12.37 -5.25
CA THR A 320 0.19 12.61 -5.64
C THR A 320 0.50 14.10 -5.70
N ASP A 321 -0.32 14.87 -6.42
CA ASP A 321 -0.12 16.30 -6.65
C ASP A 321 -0.20 17.07 -5.32
N LEU A 322 -1.20 16.77 -4.48
CA LEU A 322 -1.34 17.36 -3.14
C LEU A 322 -0.15 17.00 -2.23
N THR A 323 0.34 15.77 -2.28
CA THR A 323 1.50 15.35 -1.49
C THR A 323 2.75 16.15 -1.86
N GLN A 324 2.98 16.35 -3.15
CA GLN A 324 4.13 17.12 -3.63
C GLN A 324 3.98 18.61 -3.34
N HIS A 325 2.80 19.18 -3.57
CA HIS A 325 2.51 20.58 -3.26
C HIS A 325 2.72 20.89 -1.77
N LEU A 326 2.13 20.10 -0.86
CA LEU A 326 2.34 20.25 0.59
C LEU A 326 3.82 20.15 0.96
N SER A 327 4.57 19.26 0.30
CA SER A 327 5.99 19.08 0.59
C SER A 327 6.85 20.24 0.07
N ASP A 328 6.52 20.79 -1.10
CA ASP A 328 7.21 21.95 -1.67
C ASP A 328 6.94 23.20 -0.81
N ALA A 329 5.68 23.44 -0.43
CA ALA A 329 5.29 24.51 0.49
C ALA A 329 5.98 24.36 1.86
N ALA A 330 6.17 23.13 2.33
CA ALA A 330 6.92 22.88 3.56
C ALA A 330 8.37 23.38 3.48
N LEU A 331 9.06 23.17 2.36
CA LEU A 331 10.40 23.70 2.17
C LEU A 331 10.41 25.22 2.16
N ASP A 332 9.52 25.86 1.38
CA ASP A 332 9.41 27.32 1.32
C ASP A 332 9.19 27.94 2.71
N ILE A 333 8.46 27.26 3.59
CA ILE A 333 8.22 27.70 4.98
C ILE A 333 9.46 27.50 5.87
N VAL A 334 10.19 26.39 5.76
CA VAL A 334 11.25 26.05 6.72
C VAL A 334 12.70 26.38 6.30
N ASP A 335 12.94 26.73 5.04
CA ASP A 335 14.26 26.62 4.38
C ASP A 335 15.47 27.33 5.02
N PRO A 336 15.40 28.50 5.69
CA PRO A 336 16.65 29.22 6.01
C PRO A 336 17.53 28.54 7.09
N GLU A 337 16.94 27.75 7.98
CA GLU A 337 17.63 27.21 9.18
C GLU A 337 17.27 25.75 9.49
N SER A 338 16.50 25.09 8.62
CA SER A 338 16.05 23.73 8.90
C SER A 338 17.20 22.73 8.74
N PRO A 339 17.33 21.72 9.61
CA PRO A 339 18.26 20.62 9.39
C PRO A 339 18.05 20.00 8.01
N LEU A 340 19.14 19.64 7.34
CA LEU A 340 19.12 18.99 6.02
C LEU A 340 18.30 17.69 5.98
N TRP A 341 17.98 17.11 7.15
CA TRP A 341 17.29 15.82 7.31
C TRP A 341 16.13 15.90 8.32
N GLY A 342 15.46 17.07 8.41
CA GLY A 342 14.25 17.22 9.22
C GLY A 342 13.03 16.52 8.63
N LYS A 343 11.92 16.46 9.40
CA LYS A 343 10.67 15.82 8.96
C LYS A 343 10.17 16.33 7.61
N TRP A 344 10.31 17.64 7.37
CA TRP A 344 9.84 18.32 6.16
C TRP A 344 10.70 17.97 4.94
N GLN A 345 12.04 18.03 5.08
CA GLN A 345 12.99 17.63 4.05
C GLN A 345 12.83 16.15 3.70
N ARG A 346 12.70 15.27 4.71
CA ARG A 346 12.46 13.85 4.49
C ARG A 346 11.17 13.60 3.71
N GLN A 347 10.08 14.27 4.08
CA GLN A 347 8.81 14.14 3.37
C GLN A 347 8.91 14.64 1.93
N TRP A 348 9.61 15.75 1.68
CA TRP A 348 9.84 16.24 0.33
C TRP A 348 10.62 15.26 -0.54
N LEU A 349 11.69 14.67 0.00
CA LEU A 349 12.46 13.62 -0.66
C LEU A 349 11.58 12.41 -1.00
N TRP A 350 10.75 11.96 -0.05
CA TRP A 350 9.84 10.83 -0.25
C TRP A 350 8.72 11.14 -1.26
N SER A 351 8.19 12.36 -1.29
CA SER A 351 7.05 12.77 -2.12
C SER A 351 7.24 12.52 -3.62
N LYS A 352 8.50 12.45 -4.08
CA LYS A 352 8.82 12.17 -5.49
C LYS A 352 8.41 10.75 -5.88
N ALA A 353 8.54 9.78 -4.96
CA ALA A 353 8.11 8.40 -5.17
C ALA A 353 6.59 8.24 -5.36
N ALA A 354 5.78 9.15 -4.79
CA ALA A 354 4.31 9.13 -4.92
C ALA A 354 3.82 9.18 -6.38
N SER A 355 4.60 9.81 -7.26
CA SER A 355 4.30 9.88 -8.70
C SER A 355 4.59 8.60 -9.46
N ILE A 356 5.35 7.67 -8.87
CA ILE A 356 5.87 6.46 -9.52
C ILE A 356 5.18 5.20 -8.98
N ALA A 357 5.10 5.05 -7.66
CA ALA A 357 4.55 3.86 -7.01
C ALA A 357 3.04 3.68 -7.26
N GLY A 358 2.57 2.42 -7.26
CA GLY A 358 1.14 2.09 -7.48
C GLY A 358 0.65 2.38 -8.91
N GLY A 359 1.57 2.54 -9.87
CA GLY A 359 1.31 2.94 -11.25
C GLY A 359 1.59 4.43 -11.46
N THR A 360 2.46 4.74 -12.43
CA THR A 360 2.97 6.10 -12.63
C THR A 360 1.85 7.09 -12.98
N SER A 361 2.08 8.37 -12.70
CA SER A 361 1.12 9.43 -13.04
C SER A 361 0.78 9.45 -14.54
N GLU A 362 1.70 9.05 -15.43
CA GLU A 362 1.46 8.88 -16.86
C GLU A 362 0.47 7.74 -17.13
N VAL A 363 0.65 6.59 -16.50
CA VAL A 363 -0.28 5.45 -16.61
C VAL A 363 -1.67 5.84 -16.11
N GLN A 364 -1.76 6.57 -14.99
CA GLN A 364 -3.05 7.06 -14.48
C GLN A 364 -3.72 8.02 -15.46
N ARG A 365 -2.96 8.94 -16.10
CA ARG A 365 -3.49 9.85 -17.13
C ARG A 365 -3.97 9.09 -18.37
N THR A 366 -3.27 8.04 -18.79
CA THR A 366 -3.72 7.14 -19.86
C THR A 366 -5.04 6.46 -19.50
N ILE A 367 -5.18 5.94 -18.28
CA ILE A 367 -6.43 5.33 -17.81
C ILE A 367 -7.58 6.34 -17.83
N ILE A 368 -7.34 7.58 -17.39
CA ILE A 368 -8.35 8.64 -17.44
C ILE A 368 -8.73 8.95 -18.90
N GLY A 369 -7.76 9.12 -19.79
CA GLY A 369 -8.00 9.34 -21.21
C GLY A 369 -8.86 8.25 -21.84
N ASP A 370 -8.48 6.99 -21.63
CA ASP A 370 -9.16 5.83 -22.22
C ASP A 370 -10.53 5.57 -21.60
N ARG A 371 -10.59 5.49 -20.27
CA ARG A 371 -11.73 4.91 -19.53
C ARG A 371 -12.75 5.95 -19.05
N ILE A 372 -12.33 7.20 -18.88
CA ILE A 372 -13.23 8.29 -18.45
C ILE A 372 -13.59 9.16 -19.66
N LEU A 373 -12.60 9.55 -20.46
CA LEU A 373 -12.82 10.46 -21.59
C LEU A 373 -13.13 9.74 -22.91
N GLY A 374 -12.86 8.43 -23.01
CA GLY A 374 -13.13 7.66 -24.22
C GLY A 374 -12.22 8.02 -25.40
N LEU A 375 -11.00 8.49 -25.13
CA LEU A 375 -10.04 8.87 -26.16
C LEU A 375 -9.50 7.63 -26.90
N PRO A 376 -9.20 7.74 -28.21
CA PRO A 376 -8.56 6.67 -28.96
C PRO A 376 -7.10 6.45 -28.51
N ARG A 377 -6.60 5.21 -28.66
CA ARG A 377 -5.22 4.81 -28.37
C ARG A 377 -4.28 4.99 -29.54
#